data_AF-A0A1Q6FX25-F1
#
_entry.id   AF-A0A1Q6FX25-F1
#
_cell.length_a   1.000
_cell.length_b   1.000
_cell.length_c   1.000
_cell.angle_alpha   90.00
_cell.angle_beta   90.00
_cell.angle_gamma   90.00
#
_symmetry.space_group_name_H-M   'P 1'
#
loop_
_entity.id
_entity.type
_entity.pdbx_description
1 polymer ?
#
loop_
_entity_poly.entity_id
_entity_poly.type
_entity_poly.pdbx_seq_one_letter_code
_entity_poly.pdbx_strand_id
1 'polypeptide(L)'
;MKIFGISLAVLATLSFPCALHAQELGSETDEQLREVIEHQIETYTDLLDLEYWQVFYVDSIMTHDYTALTAELQELSDSKVTNTEAYERVQDKWAEQMYNAYREVFNDQQWQKYLKAGAARDKKARDKREARRQ
;
A
#
# COMPACT_ATOMS: atom_id res chain seq x y z
N MET A 1 -10.85 -44.39 28.72
CA MET A 1 -10.48 -42.99 28.99
C MET A 1 -11.50 -42.15 28.21
N LYS A 2 -12.56 -41.56 28.77
CA LYS A 2 -12.63 -40.47 29.78
C LYS A 2 -11.63 -39.37 29.35
N ILE A 3 -11.98 -38.13 28.96
CA ILE A 3 -13.14 -37.27 29.28
C ILE A 3 -13.16 -36.11 28.23
N PHE A 4 -14.34 -35.81 27.67
CA PHE A 4 -14.99 -34.49 27.45
C PHE A 4 -14.18 -33.26 26.94
N GLY A 5 -14.73 -32.39 26.09
CA GLY A 5 -16.13 -32.29 25.68
C GLY A 5 -16.44 -31.14 24.71
N ILE A 6 -17.62 -31.30 24.08
CA ILE A 6 -18.67 -30.29 23.82
C ILE A 6 -18.23 -29.13 22.90
N SER A 7 -18.50 -29.23 21.60
CA SER A 7 -19.81 -28.96 20.94
C SER A 7 -20.23 -27.49 20.97
N LEU A 8 -20.72 -27.08 19.79
CA LEU A 8 -21.87 -26.21 19.56
C LEU A 8 -21.54 -24.89 18.87
N ALA A 9 -21.70 -24.95 17.55
CA ALA A 9 -22.34 -23.95 16.71
C ALA A 9 -22.91 -22.73 17.45
N VAL A 10 -22.39 -21.53 17.14
CA VAL A 10 -23.21 -20.33 17.06
C VAL A 10 -22.79 -19.55 15.82
N LEU A 11 -23.55 -19.80 14.77
CA LEU A 11 -23.88 -18.85 13.72
C LEU A 11 -24.39 -17.54 14.35
N ALA A 12 -23.92 -16.41 13.84
CA ALA A 12 -24.48 -15.06 13.98
C ALA A 12 -24.50 -14.39 15.37
N THR A 13 -23.69 -13.34 15.52
CA THR A 13 -24.15 -12.04 16.02
C THR A 13 -23.25 -10.92 15.49
N LEU A 14 -23.72 -10.28 14.42
CA LEU A 14 -23.58 -8.84 14.22
C LEU A 14 -23.99 -8.13 15.51
N SER A 15 -23.04 -7.58 16.25
CA SER A 15 -23.30 -6.57 17.28
C SER A 15 -22.14 -5.59 17.31
N PHE A 16 -22.30 -4.56 16.48
CA PHE A 16 -21.53 -3.32 16.44
C PHE A 16 -21.63 -2.62 17.81
N PRO A 17 -20.55 -2.47 18.59
CA PRO A 17 -20.49 -1.39 19.56
C PRO A 17 -20.14 -0.13 18.77
N CYS A 18 -21.18 0.65 18.44
CA CYS A 18 -21.02 2.03 18.03
C CYS A 18 -20.54 2.82 19.26
N ALA A 19 -19.25 2.66 19.60
CA ALA A 19 -18.58 3.42 20.64
C ALA A 19 -17.52 4.27 19.93
N LEU A 20 -17.93 5.48 19.54
CA LEU A 20 -17.16 6.71 19.69
C LEU A 20 -15.62 6.54 19.64
N HIS A 21 -15.08 6.21 18.48
CA HIS A 21 -13.65 6.44 18.16
C HIS A 21 -13.62 7.26 16.86
N ALA A 22 -14.01 8.53 16.96
CA ALA A 22 -13.99 9.48 15.84
C ALA A 22 -12.82 10.49 15.93
N GLN A 23 -11.88 10.30 16.87
CA GLN A 23 -10.75 11.23 17.07
C GLN A 23 -9.37 10.57 17.20
N GLU A 24 -9.25 9.25 17.11
CA GLU A 24 -7.95 8.54 17.24
C GLU A 24 -7.52 7.80 15.97
N LEU A 25 -8.35 7.79 14.92
CA LEU A 25 -8.08 7.01 13.71
C LEU A 25 -6.94 7.61 12.85
N GLY A 26 -6.67 8.92 12.96
CA GLY A 26 -5.67 9.60 12.13
C GLY A 26 -4.22 9.32 12.55
N SER A 27 -3.94 9.25 13.86
CA SER A 27 -2.57 9.00 14.35
C SER A 27 -2.14 7.55 14.20
N GLU A 28 -3.07 6.59 14.35
CA GLU A 28 -2.74 5.17 14.17
C GLU A 28 -2.45 4.83 12.70
N THR A 29 -3.18 5.42 11.76
CA THR A 29 -2.92 5.21 10.32
C THR A 29 -1.61 5.84 9.86
N ASP A 30 -1.26 7.01 10.40
CA ASP A 30 -0.03 7.72 10.02
C ASP A 30 1.21 7.00 10.58
N GLU A 31 1.15 6.50 11.81
CA GLU A 31 2.24 5.71 12.42
C GLU A 31 2.44 4.38 11.70
N GLN A 32 1.35 3.66 11.42
CA GLN A 32 1.39 2.41 10.64
C GLN A 32 1.92 2.64 9.23
N LEU A 33 1.53 3.75 8.59
CA LEU A 33 2.04 4.11 7.28
C LEU A 33 3.55 4.37 7.34
N ARG A 34 4.02 5.08 8.38
CA ARG A 34 5.44 5.34 8.56
C ARG A 34 6.24 4.06 8.71
N GLU A 35 5.77 3.10 9.50
CA GLU A 35 6.43 1.79 9.68
C GLU A 35 6.56 1.03 8.35
N VAL A 36 5.49 1.03 7.54
CA VAL A 36 5.51 0.41 6.20
C VAL A 36 6.54 1.08 5.28
N ILE A 37 6.60 2.41 5.30
CA ILE A 37 7.55 3.18 4.50
C ILE A 37 8.99 2.87 4.93
N GLU A 38 9.27 2.88 6.22
CA GLU A 38 10.61 2.60 6.76
C GLU A 38 11.10 1.21 6.38
N HIS A 39 10.27 0.19 6.60
CA HIS A 39 10.61 -1.18 6.21
C HIS A 39 10.87 -1.30 4.68
N GLN A 40 10.10 -0.57 3.88
CA GLN A 40 10.26 -0.59 2.43
C GLN A 40 11.54 0.12 1.98
N ILE A 41 11.92 1.22 2.63
CA ILE A 41 13.18 1.94 2.41
C ILE A 41 14.37 1.06 2.79
N GLU A 42 14.33 0.41 3.95
CA GLU A 42 15.38 -0.54 4.37
C GLU A 42 15.57 -1.64 3.33
N THR A 43 14.46 -2.25 2.90
CA THR A 43 14.47 -3.28 1.86
C THR A 43 15.10 -2.78 0.56
N TYR A 44 14.75 -1.58 0.11
CA TYR A 44 15.31 -1.00 -1.13
C TYR A 44 16.76 -0.58 -0.97
N THR A 45 17.14 -0.07 0.19
CA THR A 45 18.52 0.31 0.50
C THR A 45 19.43 -0.91 0.37
N ASP A 46 19.05 -2.03 0.98
CA ASP A 46 19.81 -3.28 0.93
C ASP A 46 19.81 -3.92 -0.46
N LEU A 47 18.64 -3.98 -1.11
CA LEU A 47 18.49 -4.64 -2.41
C LEU A 47 19.23 -3.90 -3.52
N LEU A 48 19.13 -2.57 -3.51
CA LEU A 48 19.58 -1.72 -4.62
C LEU A 48 20.97 -1.14 -4.36
N ASP A 49 21.46 -1.17 -3.11
CA ASP A 49 22.66 -0.45 -2.68
C ASP A 49 22.46 1.06 -2.92
N LEU A 50 21.45 1.62 -2.24
CA LEU A 50 21.07 3.04 -2.42
C LEU A 50 22.08 3.95 -1.71
N GLU A 51 22.48 5.01 -2.41
CA GLU A 51 23.25 6.09 -1.81
C GLU A 51 22.37 6.90 -0.84
N TYR A 52 22.98 7.55 0.14
CA TYR A 52 22.25 8.33 1.15
C TYR A 52 21.27 9.36 0.57
N TRP A 53 21.66 10.06 -0.50
CA TRP A 53 20.77 11.01 -1.16
C TRP A 53 19.59 10.31 -1.85
N GLN A 54 19.79 9.10 -2.39
CA GLN A 54 18.71 8.30 -2.98
C GLN A 54 17.73 7.82 -1.91
N VAL A 55 18.23 7.37 -0.76
CA VAL A 55 17.42 7.00 0.41
C VAL A 55 16.50 8.16 0.80
N PHE A 56 17.06 9.37 0.91
CA PHE A 56 16.28 10.58 1.23
C PHE A 56 15.17 10.86 0.19
N TYR A 57 15.47 10.76 -1.12
CA TYR A 57 14.44 10.98 -2.14
C TYR A 57 13.39 9.89 -2.15
N VAL A 58 13.78 8.62 -2.00
CA VAL A 58 12.82 7.50 -1.93
C VAL A 58 11.89 7.67 -0.73
N ASP A 59 12.41 8.04 0.43
CA ASP A 59 11.61 8.34 1.62
C ASP A 59 10.63 9.48 1.38
N SER A 60 11.10 10.58 0.77
CA SER A 60 10.25 11.73 0.45
C SER A 60 9.15 11.37 -0.57
N ILE A 61 9.49 10.59 -1.61
CA ILE A 61 8.52 10.11 -2.62
C ILE A 61 7.48 9.23 -1.96
N MET A 62 7.90 8.22 -1.18
CA MET A 62 7.01 7.29 -0.51
C MET A 62 6.08 8.02 0.47
N THR A 63 6.64 8.87 1.32
CA THR A 63 5.86 9.62 2.31
C THR A 63 4.79 10.45 1.61
N HIS A 64 5.16 11.22 0.58
CA HIS A 64 4.20 12.02 -0.17
C HIS A 64 3.12 11.16 -0.86
N ASP A 65 3.53 10.16 -1.65
CA ASP A 65 2.63 9.41 -2.51
C ASP A 65 1.72 8.46 -1.72
N TYR A 66 2.22 7.87 -0.62
CA TYR A 66 1.38 7.06 0.25
C TYR A 66 0.40 7.89 1.06
N THR A 67 0.78 9.07 1.56
CA THR A 67 -0.17 9.97 2.23
C THR A 67 -1.28 10.38 1.28
N ALA A 68 -0.94 10.72 0.03
CA ALA A 68 -1.93 11.08 -0.99
C ALA A 68 -2.81 9.89 -1.42
N LEU A 69 -2.23 8.70 -1.54
CA LEU A 69 -2.97 7.45 -1.77
C LEU A 69 -3.99 7.20 -0.67
N THR A 70 -3.57 7.25 0.60
CA THR A 70 -4.45 7.00 1.75
C THR A 70 -5.58 8.02 1.80
N ALA A 71 -5.29 9.31 1.55
CA ALA A 71 -6.30 10.35 1.50
C ALA A 71 -7.37 10.09 0.41
N GLU A 72 -6.96 9.71 -0.79
CA GLU A 72 -7.91 9.41 -1.87
C GLU A 72 -8.71 8.12 -1.64
N LEU A 73 -8.08 7.09 -1.05
CA LEU A 73 -8.80 5.87 -0.66
C LEU A 73 -9.83 6.17 0.43
N GLN A 74 -9.50 7.05 1.38
CA GLN A 74 -10.43 7.51 2.40
C GLN A 74 -11.59 8.30 1.78
N GLU A 75 -11.33 9.19 0.82
CA GLU A 75 -12.38 9.93 0.11
C GLU A 75 -13.37 9.00 -0.61
N LEU A 76 -12.87 7.94 -1.27
CA LEU A 76 -13.72 6.91 -1.88
C LEU A 76 -14.58 6.19 -0.84
N SER A 77 -13.98 5.84 0.29
CA SER A 77 -14.65 5.17 1.42
C SER A 77 -15.76 6.05 2.01
N ASP A 78 -15.45 7.31 2.29
CA ASP A 78 -16.37 8.30 2.85
C ASP A 78 -17.53 8.61 1.88
N SER A 79 -17.24 8.59 0.58
CA SER A 79 -18.23 8.69 -0.50
C SER A 79 -19.06 7.42 -0.69
N LYS A 80 -18.84 6.38 0.12
CA LYS A 80 -19.51 5.07 0.06
C LYS A 80 -19.39 4.40 -1.30
N VAL A 81 -18.27 4.61 -1.99
CA VAL A 81 -17.98 3.92 -3.24
C VAL A 81 -17.77 2.45 -2.90
N THR A 82 -18.60 1.58 -3.49
CA THR A 82 -18.51 0.12 -3.30
C THR A 82 -17.82 -0.59 -4.46
N ASN A 83 -17.59 0.12 -5.58
CA ASN A 83 -16.92 -0.46 -6.75
C ASN A 83 -15.42 -0.61 -6.48
N THR A 84 -14.95 -1.86 -6.40
CA THR A 84 -13.53 -2.21 -6.24
C THR A 84 -12.64 -1.62 -7.34
N GLU A 85 -13.13 -1.46 -8.57
CA GLU A 85 -12.37 -0.87 -9.68
C GLU A 85 -11.99 0.59 -9.42
N ALA A 86 -12.79 1.32 -8.64
CA ALA A 86 -12.47 2.70 -8.28
C ALA A 86 -11.25 2.77 -7.36
N TYR A 87 -11.20 1.91 -6.34
CA TYR A 87 -10.05 1.79 -5.45
C TYR A 87 -8.81 1.28 -6.20
N GLU A 88 -8.97 0.29 -7.07
CA GLU A 88 -7.87 -0.24 -7.89
C GLU A 88 -7.29 0.83 -8.81
N ARG A 89 -8.13 1.72 -9.37
CA ARG A 89 -7.68 2.84 -10.21
C ARG A 89 -6.83 3.84 -9.42
N VAL A 90 -7.24 4.18 -8.20
CA VAL A 90 -6.48 5.07 -7.32
C VAL A 90 -5.13 4.43 -6.95
N GLN A 91 -5.14 3.15 -6.57
CA GLN A 91 -3.91 2.41 -6.28
C GLN A 91 -2.97 2.34 -7.49
N ASP A 92 -3.51 2.02 -8.68
CA ASP A 92 -2.71 1.95 -9.90
C ASP A 92 -2.11 3.31 -10.28
N LYS A 93 -2.87 4.40 -10.09
CA LYS A 93 -2.40 5.78 -10.34
C LYS A 93 -1.17 6.09 -9.48
N TRP A 94 -1.26 5.88 -8.17
CA TRP A 94 -0.18 6.19 -7.25
C TRP A 94 1.00 5.21 -7.37
N ALA A 95 0.73 3.94 -7.67
CA ALA A 95 1.80 2.97 -7.97
C ALA A 95 2.58 3.33 -9.25
N GLU A 96 1.90 3.89 -10.27
CA GLU A 96 2.55 4.37 -11.49
C GLU A 96 3.34 5.66 -11.25
N GLN A 97 2.81 6.58 -10.43
CA GLN A 97 3.50 7.79 -10.02
C GLN A 97 4.83 7.48 -9.32
N MET A 98 4.82 6.62 -8.29
CA MET A 98 6.03 6.18 -7.59
C MET A 98 7.01 5.48 -8.53
N TYR A 99 6.52 4.60 -9.41
CA TYR A 99 7.35 3.88 -10.38
C TYR A 99 8.13 4.84 -11.28
N ASN A 100 7.46 5.88 -11.79
CA ASN A 100 8.08 6.91 -12.61
C ASN A 100 9.07 7.76 -11.81
N ALA A 101 8.72 8.14 -10.57
CA ALA A 101 9.62 8.89 -9.70
C ALA A 101 10.91 8.11 -9.37
N TYR A 102 10.80 6.81 -9.08
CA TYR A 102 11.97 5.96 -8.82
C TYR A 102 12.89 5.83 -10.03
N ARG A 103 12.35 5.87 -11.26
CA ARG A 103 13.18 5.83 -12.46
C ARG A 103 14.16 7.00 -12.54
N GLU A 104 13.74 8.17 -12.06
CA GLU A 104 14.57 9.39 -12.04
C GLU A 104 15.62 9.37 -10.93
N VAL A 105 15.37 8.62 -9.83
CA VAL A 105 16.28 8.52 -8.69
C VAL A 105 17.32 7.41 -8.89
N PHE A 106 16.92 6.28 -9.48
CA PHE A 106 17.77 5.11 -9.63
C PHE A 106 18.66 5.20 -10.86
N ASN A 107 19.94 4.83 -10.70
CA ASN A 107 20.82 4.59 -11.84
C ASN A 107 20.37 3.33 -12.60
N ASP A 108 20.93 3.09 -13.80
CA ASP A 108 20.48 1.98 -14.64
C ASP A 108 20.67 0.60 -14.00
N GLN A 109 21.73 0.39 -13.21
CA GLN A 109 21.94 -0.90 -12.54
C GLN A 109 20.90 -1.13 -11.44
N GLN A 110 20.65 -0.13 -10.62
CA GLN A 110 19.62 -0.14 -9.57
C GLN A 110 18.24 -0.33 -10.19
N TRP A 111 17.93 0.39 -11.28
CA TRP A 111 16.67 0.24 -11.99
C TRP A 111 16.47 -1.19 -12.50
N GLN A 112 17.48 -1.81 -13.10
CA GLN A 112 17.39 -3.20 -13.54
C GLN A 112 17.19 -4.18 -12.38
N LYS A 113 17.83 -3.94 -11.22
CA LYS A 113 17.59 -4.76 -10.01
C LYS A 113 16.15 -4.60 -9.51
N TYR A 114 15.67 -3.36 -9.42
CA TYR A 114 14.29 -3.04 -9.02
C TYR A 114 13.25 -3.73 -9.93
N LEU A 115 13.44 -3.66 -11.25
CA LEU A 115 12.61 -4.36 -12.23
C LEU A 115 12.60 -5.87 -12.01
N LYS A 116 13.77 -6.48 -11.80
CA LYS A 116 13.93 -7.93 -11.57
C LYS A 116 13.33 -8.38 -10.24
N ALA A 117 13.33 -7.52 -9.21
CA ALA A 117 12.79 -7.83 -7.89
C ALA A 117 11.25 -7.94 -7.88
N GLY A 118 10.57 -7.43 -8.91
CA GLY A 118 9.12 -7.60 -9.06
C GLY A 118 8.46 -6.46 -9.82
N ALA A 119 9.07 -5.27 -9.85
CA ALA A 119 8.44 -4.09 -10.42
C ALA A 119 8.08 -4.22 -11.91
N ALA A 120 8.85 -5.01 -12.68
CA ALA A 120 8.50 -5.29 -14.07
C ALA A 120 7.19 -6.09 -14.21
N ARG A 121 6.97 -7.07 -13.33
CA ARG A 121 5.73 -7.85 -13.28
C ARG A 121 4.56 -6.96 -12.87
N ASP A 122 4.77 -6.14 -11.84
CA ASP A 122 3.72 -5.30 -11.28
C ASP A 122 3.32 -4.20 -12.28
N LYS A 123 4.28 -3.57 -12.96
CA LYS A 123 4.05 -2.66 -14.11
C LYS A 123 3.23 -3.33 -15.20
N LYS A 124 3.62 -4.53 -15.64
CA LYS A 124 2.88 -5.28 -16.67
C LYS A 124 1.45 -5.60 -16.22
N ALA A 125 1.23 -5.90 -14.95
CA ALA A 125 -0.10 -6.14 -14.41
C ALA A 125 -0.96 -4.86 -14.45
N ARG A 126 -0.41 -3.71 -14.04
CA ARG A 126 -1.07 -2.40 -14.14
C ARG A 126 -1.41 -2.06 -15.58
N ASP A 127 -0.47 -2.19 -16.51
CA ASP A 127 -0.68 -1.90 -17.93
C ASP A 127 -1.78 -2.76 -18.54
N LYS A 128 -1.85 -4.05 -18.14
CA LYS A 128 -2.93 -4.95 -18.56
C LYS A 128 -4.29 -4.56 -17.99
N ARG A 129 -4.34 -3.98 -16.79
CA ARG A 129 -5.59 -3.46 -16.21
C ARG A 129 -6.01 -2.18 -16.91
N GLU A 130 -5.06 -1.29 -17.16
CA GLU A 130 -5.32 -0.03 -17.86
C GLU A 130 -5.83 -0.27 -19.28
N ALA A 131 -5.20 -1.19 -20.03
CA ALA A 131 -5.66 -1.57 -21.35
C ALA A 131 -7.05 -2.21 -21.38
N ARG A 132 -7.57 -2.71 -20.24
CA ARG A 132 -8.94 -3.24 -20.14
C ARG A 132 -9.99 -2.18 -19.84
N ARG A 133 -9.56 -0.98 -19.42
CA ARG A 133 -10.42 0.16 -19.10
C ARG A 133 -10.67 1.07 -20.30
N GLN A 134 -9.80 0.99 -21.32
CA GLN A 134 -9.91 1.67 -22.62
C GLN A 134 -10.84 0.91 -23.57
#